data_AF-A0A7W1DRN8-F1
#
_entry.id   AF-A0A7W1DRN8-F1
#
_cell.length_a   1.000
_cell.length_b   1.000
_cell.length_c   1.000
_cell.angle_alpha   90.00
_cell.angle_beta   90.00
_cell.angle_gamma   90.00
#
_symmetry.space_group_name_H-M   'P 1'
#
loop_
_entity.id
_entity.type
_entity.pdbx_description
1 polymer ?
#
loop_
_entity_poly.entity_id
_entity_poly.type
_entity_poly.pdbx_seq_one_letter_code
_entity_poly.pdbx_strand_id
1 'polypeptide(L)'
;MNGARRVERCDCWREGMTVRLLDEARIPPRYRRCEIESFVTYPNEKLLGAVRLAKRFAEEFPSIGKGLCLIGPPGIGKTHLAVAVLRRVILTRGARGLFYDTRDLLRVIRSTYNPTVKTAEMDVLRPVMEADLLVLDDLGSEKTSEWVEETMNLIVNTRYNERRHTIFTSNYDDTPDDSDPDSLKARIGFRIHSRLHEMCEFLEFDGADFRHLPPNGGVDDLLAMWKMKPNRRTLPARTTSKPVRAQLKAPTPGKADLGWTGGKAGS
;
A
#
# COMPACT_ATOMS: atom_id res chain seq x y z
N MET A 1 -45.32 -15.03 30.70
CA MET A 1 -45.23 -14.02 29.62
C MET A 1 -43.91 -13.30 29.78
N ASN A 2 -42.89 -13.67 28.99
CA ASN A 2 -41.52 -13.17 29.15
C ASN A 2 -41.38 -11.77 28.52
N GLY A 3 -41.49 -10.73 29.35
CA GLY A 3 -41.21 -9.35 28.96
C GLY A 3 -39.70 -9.09 28.95
N ALA A 4 -39.02 -9.49 27.88
CA ALA A 4 -37.63 -9.07 27.67
C ALA A 4 -37.60 -7.57 27.34
N ARG A 5 -37.11 -6.74 28.26
CA ARG A 5 -36.81 -5.33 27.99
C ARG A 5 -35.48 -5.27 27.24
N ARG A 6 -35.51 -4.76 26.02
CA ARG A 6 -34.31 -4.52 25.21
C ARG A 6 -33.81 -3.10 25.51
N VAL A 7 -32.55 -2.98 25.91
CA VAL A 7 -31.87 -1.69 26.01
C VAL A 7 -31.27 -1.42 24.63
N GLU A 8 -31.78 -0.42 23.92
CA GLU A 8 -31.21 0.05 22.67
C GLU A 8 -30.42 1.33 22.91
N ARG A 9 -29.22 1.42 22.32
CA ARG A 9 -28.37 2.60 22.47
C ARG A 9 -28.94 3.75 21.64
N CYS A 10 -29.08 4.91 22.28
CA CYS A 10 -29.52 6.14 21.64
C CYS A 10 -28.59 6.53 20.47
N ASP A 11 -29.14 7.20 19.46
CA ASP A 11 -28.40 7.65 18.29
C ASP A 11 -27.27 8.61 18.66
N CYS A 12 -27.44 9.46 19.68
CA CYS A 12 -26.37 10.33 20.18
C CYS A 12 -25.12 9.57 20.65
N TRP A 13 -25.32 8.37 21.21
CA TRP A 13 -24.21 7.52 21.64
C TRP A 13 -23.51 6.89 20.44
N ARG A 14 -24.25 6.50 19.40
CA ARG A 14 -23.67 5.98 18.15
C ARG A 14 -22.89 7.05 17.41
N GLU A 15 -23.46 8.25 17.28
CA GLU A 15 -22.78 9.39 16.67
C GLU A 15 -21.48 9.74 17.42
N GLY A 16 -21.53 9.84 18.76
CA GLY A 16 -20.35 10.11 19.58
C GLY A 16 -19.28 9.02 19.49
N MET A 17 -19.69 7.75 19.39
CA MET A 17 -18.77 6.62 19.17
C MET A 17 -18.09 6.72 17.80
N THR A 18 -18.85 6.95 16.75
CA THR A 18 -18.33 6.99 15.38
C THR A 18 -17.34 8.14 15.17
N VAL A 19 -17.58 9.31 15.77
CA VAL A 19 -16.62 10.42 15.76
C VAL A 19 -15.30 10.01 16.41
N ARG A 20 -15.35 9.37 17.59
CA ARG A 20 -14.14 8.87 18.26
C ARG A 20 -13.38 7.85 17.42
N LEU A 21 -14.09 6.89 16.82
CA LEU A 21 -13.47 5.88 15.95
C LEU A 21 -12.79 6.52 14.72
N LEU A 22 -13.40 7.55 14.12
CA LEU A 22 -12.77 8.28 13.02
C LEU A 22 -11.53 9.09 13.44
N ASP A 23 -11.56 9.68 14.63
CA ASP A 23 -10.40 10.40 15.19
C ASP A 23 -9.25 9.43 15.53
N GLU A 24 -9.57 8.25 16.07
CA GLU A 24 -8.62 7.19 16.37
C GLU A 24 -8.09 6.47 15.12
N ALA A 25 -8.79 6.54 13.98
CA ALA A 25 -8.43 5.87 12.73
C ALA A 25 -7.16 6.38 12.06
N ARG A 26 -6.53 7.45 12.57
CA ARG A 26 -5.28 8.03 12.05
C ARG A 26 -5.33 8.45 10.57
N ILE A 27 -6.51 8.82 10.06
CA ILE A 27 -6.68 9.30 8.69
C ILE A 27 -6.03 10.68 8.53
N PRO A 28 -5.07 10.87 7.61
CA PRO A 28 -4.43 12.16 7.37
C PRO A 28 -5.45 13.26 7.00
N PRO A 29 -5.23 14.53 7.40
CA PRO A 29 -6.16 15.62 7.12
C PRO A 29 -6.59 15.73 5.66
N ARG A 30 -5.68 15.48 4.72
CA ARG A 30 -5.94 15.51 3.27
C ARG A 30 -7.00 14.50 2.81
N TYR A 31 -7.15 13.38 3.52
CA TYR A 31 -8.07 12.29 3.15
C TYR A 31 -9.34 12.22 4.02
N ARG A 32 -9.51 13.17 4.97
CA ARG A 32 -10.67 13.19 5.88
C ARG A 32 -12.02 13.40 5.19
N ARG A 33 -12.03 13.81 3.93
CA ARG A 33 -13.25 14.02 3.13
C ARG A 33 -13.36 13.06 1.94
N CYS A 34 -12.50 12.03 1.89
CA CYS A 34 -12.59 11.02 0.84
C CYS A 34 -13.85 10.17 1.06
N GLU A 35 -14.71 10.14 0.05
CA GLU A 35 -15.90 9.30 -0.02
C GLU A 35 -15.85 8.46 -1.30
N ILE A 36 -16.57 7.35 -1.32
CA ILE A 36 -16.63 6.48 -2.49
C ILE A 36 -17.33 7.21 -3.62
N GLU A 37 -18.39 7.96 -3.27
CA GLU A 37 -19.21 8.77 -4.16
C GLU A 37 -18.45 9.98 -4.71
N SER A 38 -17.47 10.51 -3.97
CA SER A 38 -16.63 11.62 -4.41
C SER A 38 -15.45 11.17 -5.27
N PHE A 39 -15.31 9.87 -5.55
CA PHE A 39 -14.22 9.36 -6.38
C PHE A 39 -14.51 9.68 -7.85
N VAL A 40 -13.65 10.50 -8.46
CA VAL A 40 -13.81 10.90 -9.87
C VAL A 40 -13.53 9.70 -10.77
N THR A 41 -14.52 9.35 -11.60
CA THR A 41 -14.40 8.27 -12.58
C THR A 41 -14.62 8.80 -13.99
N TYR A 42 -14.25 7.98 -14.96
CA TYR A 42 -14.45 8.19 -16.39
C TYR A 42 -14.60 6.81 -17.06
N PRO A 43 -14.95 6.72 -18.37
CA PRO A 43 -15.13 5.45 -19.08
C PRO A 43 -13.87 4.58 -19.17
N ASN A 44 -13.49 3.98 -18.04
CA ASN A 44 -12.35 3.10 -17.82
C ASN A 44 -12.86 1.92 -16.97
N GLU A 45 -12.99 0.76 -17.61
CA GLU A 45 -13.62 -0.41 -17.00
C GLU A 45 -12.88 -0.92 -15.76
N LYS A 46 -11.54 -0.84 -15.74
CA LYS A 46 -10.74 -1.22 -14.56
C LYS A 46 -11.04 -0.32 -13.38
N LEU A 47 -11.03 1.00 -13.61
CA LEU A 47 -11.31 1.98 -12.56
C LEU A 47 -12.75 1.87 -12.04
N LEU A 48 -13.72 1.73 -12.95
CA LEU A 48 -15.12 1.52 -12.60
C LEU A 48 -15.32 0.21 -11.83
N GLY A 49 -14.62 -0.86 -12.23
CA GLY A 49 -14.60 -2.14 -11.52
C GLY A 49 -14.06 -2.03 -10.11
N ALA A 50 -12.93 -1.35 -9.94
CA ALA A 50 -12.33 -1.11 -8.63
C ALA A 50 -13.27 -0.34 -7.69
N VAL A 51 -13.95 0.71 -8.18
CA VAL A 51 -14.94 1.45 -7.39
C VAL A 51 -16.14 0.57 -7.00
N ARG A 52 -16.64 -0.27 -7.92
CA ARG A 52 -17.73 -1.21 -7.61
C ARG A 52 -17.33 -2.21 -6.52
N LEU A 53 -16.14 -2.80 -6.62
CA LEU A 53 -15.65 -3.78 -5.65
C LEU A 53 -15.37 -3.14 -4.30
N ALA A 54 -14.80 -1.93 -4.26
CA ALA A 54 -14.62 -1.16 -3.05
C ALA A 54 -15.95 -0.82 -2.36
N LYS A 55 -16.97 -0.42 -3.13
CA LYS A 55 -18.32 -0.19 -2.61
C LYS A 55 -18.91 -1.47 -2.01
N ARG A 56 -18.85 -2.57 -2.75
CA ARG A 56 -19.30 -3.89 -2.28
C ARG A 56 -18.59 -4.31 -0.99
N PHE A 57 -17.28 -4.10 -0.89
CA PHE A 57 -16.52 -4.39 0.31
C PHE A 57 -17.09 -3.65 1.53
N ALA A 58 -17.34 -2.34 1.41
CA ALA A 58 -17.87 -1.55 2.52
C ALA A 58 -19.32 -1.96 2.89
N GLU A 59 -20.12 -2.38 1.90
CA GLU A 59 -21.49 -2.84 2.07
C GLU A 59 -21.58 -4.26 2.63
N GLU A 60 -20.62 -5.15 2.39
CA GLU A 60 -20.64 -6.53 2.87
C GLU A 60 -19.78 -6.75 4.13
N PHE A 61 -19.05 -5.73 4.61
CA PHE A 61 -18.25 -5.83 5.83
C PHE A 61 -19.11 -6.12 7.08
N PRO A 62 -18.69 -7.05 7.98
CA PRO A 62 -17.46 -7.85 7.97
C PRO A 62 -17.61 -9.22 7.30
N SER A 63 -18.75 -9.52 6.67
CA SER A 63 -19.06 -10.82 6.08
C SER A 63 -18.32 -11.10 4.77
N ILE A 64 -17.73 -10.07 4.13
CA ILE A 64 -16.89 -10.27 2.95
C ILE A 64 -15.67 -11.14 3.27
N GLY A 65 -15.28 -12.07 2.40
CA GLY A 65 -14.25 -13.06 2.73
C GLY A 65 -12.80 -12.54 2.65
N LYS A 66 -12.55 -11.51 1.84
CA LYS A 66 -11.21 -11.01 1.53
C LYS A 66 -11.08 -9.51 1.76
N GLY A 67 -9.87 -9.07 2.08
CA GLY A 67 -9.39 -7.69 1.99
C GLY A 67 -9.26 -7.20 0.55
N LEU A 68 -8.66 -6.03 0.37
CA LEU A 68 -8.39 -5.46 -0.95
C LEU A 68 -6.90 -5.17 -1.11
N CYS A 69 -6.34 -5.38 -2.30
CA CYS A 69 -4.99 -4.95 -2.66
C CYS A 69 -5.07 -4.05 -3.90
N LEU A 70 -4.96 -2.74 -3.69
CA LEU A 70 -5.07 -1.74 -4.75
C LEU A 70 -3.67 -1.49 -5.31
N ILE A 71 -3.41 -1.92 -6.54
CA ILE A 71 -2.09 -1.78 -7.18
C ILE A 71 -2.19 -0.91 -8.43
N GLY A 72 -1.10 -0.27 -8.83
CA GLY A 72 -1.02 0.49 -10.07
C GLY A 72 -0.26 1.81 -9.93
N PRO A 73 -0.19 2.66 -10.96
CA PRO A 73 0.63 3.88 -10.92
C PRO A 73 0.21 4.89 -9.83
N PRO A 74 1.13 5.77 -9.40
CA PRO A 74 0.80 6.81 -8.44
C PRO A 74 -0.23 7.79 -9.00
N GLY A 75 -0.96 8.43 -8.09
CA GLY A 75 -1.83 9.55 -8.44
C GLY A 75 -3.15 9.19 -9.11
N ILE A 76 -3.52 7.91 -9.22
CA ILE A 76 -4.82 7.43 -9.77
C ILE A 76 -5.87 7.19 -8.66
N GLY A 77 -5.60 7.64 -7.42
CA GLY A 77 -6.61 7.63 -6.35
C GLY A 77 -6.72 6.37 -5.49
N LYS A 78 -5.75 5.43 -5.54
CA LYS A 78 -5.76 4.23 -4.67
C LYS A 78 -5.96 4.54 -3.18
N THR A 79 -5.16 5.46 -2.64
CA THR A 79 -5.27 5.92 -1.24
C THR A 79 -6.62 6.55 -0.94
N HIS A 80 -7.18 7.33 -1.88
CA HIS A 80 -8.52 7.91 -1.73
C HIS A 80 -9.55 6.80 -1.57
N LEU A 81 -9.56 5.80 -2.47
CA LEU A 81 -10.55 4.73 -2.42
C LEU A 81 -10.38 3.86 -1.16
N ALA A 82 -9.15 3.54 -0.77
CA ALA A 82 -8.87 2.80 0.46
C ALA A 82 -9.38 3.54 1.71
N VAL A 83 -9.11 4.85 1.82
CA VAL A 83 -9.60 5.68 2.92
C VAL A 83 -11.12 5.84 2.87
N ALA A 84 -11.71 5.99 1.69
CA ALA A 84 -13.16 6.08 1.53
C ALA A 84 -13.87 4.83 2.02
N VAL A 85 -13.33 3.63 1.70
CA VAL A 85 -13.82 2.35 2.23
C VAL A 85 -13.67 2.30 3.75
N LEU A 86 -12.50 2.62 4.27
CA LEU A 86 -12.24 2.65 5.72
C LEU A 86 -13.25 3.53 6.45
N ARG A 87 -13.45 4.76 5.97
CA ARG A 87 -14.42 5.71 6.53
C ARG A 87 -15.84 5.16 6.47
N ARG A 88 -16.26 4.65 5.30
CA ARG A 88 -17.60 4.08 5.14
C ARG A 88 -17.84 2.95 6.14
N VAL A 89 -16.88 2.05 6.31
CA VAL A 89 -16.96 0.95 7.28
C VAL A 89 -17.04 1.44 8.72
N ILE A 90 -16.21 2.41 9.12
CA ILE A 90 -16.30 3.01 10.46
C ILE A 90 -17.68 3.64 10.68
N LEU A 91 -18.15 4.43 9.71
CA LEU A 91 -19.41 5.18 9.79
C LEU A 91 -20.65 4.27 9.84
N THR A 92 -20.69 3.21 9.02
CA THR A 92 -21.91 2.37 8.87
C THR A 92 -21.88 1.10 9.69
N ARG A 93 -20.69 0.62 10.08
CA ARG A 93 -20.50 -0.64 10.82
C ARG A 93 -20.00 -0.42 12.25
N GLY A 94 -19.53 0.78 12.60
CA GLY A 94 -18.96 1.06 13.92
C GLY A 94 -17.69 0.25 14.20
N ALA A 95 -16.99 -0.19 13.15
CA ALA A 95 -15.81 -1.03 13.26
C ALA A 95 -14.58 -0.20 13.65
N ARG A 96 -13.65 -0.81 14.38
CA ARG A 96 -12.36 -0.20 14.72
C ARG A 96 -11.45 -0.23 13.48
N GLY A 97 -11.43 0.89 12.75
CA GLY A 97 -10.58 1.09 11.58
C GLY A 97 -9.27 1.79 11.93
N LEU A 98 -8.17 1.45 11.22
CA LEU A 98 -6.89 2.17 11.30
C LEU A 98 -6.31 2.42 9.90
N PHE A 99 -5.70 3.58 9.72
CA PHE A 99 -4.89 3.93 8.56
C PHE A 99 -3.43 4.15 8.97
N TYR A 100 -2.52 3.62 8.16
CA TYR A 100 -1.10 3.94 8.22
C TYR A 100 -0.49 4.02 6.82
N ASP A 101 0.34 5.02 6.58
CA ASP A 101 1.41 4.88 5.59
C ASP A 101 2.43 3.86 6.12
N THR A 102 2.84 2.92 5.27
CA THR A 102 3.70 1.79 5.68
C THR A 102 5.03 2.28 6.25
N ARG A 103 5.64 3.32 5.67
CA ARG A 103 6.91 3.88 6.15
C ARG A 103 6.73 4.61 7.49
N ASP A 104 5.63 5.35 7.64
CA ASP A 104 5.31 6.01 8.90
C ASP A 104 5.05 4.99 10.02
N LEU A 105 4.34 3.89 9.75
CA LEU A 105 4.15 2.81 10.72
C LEU A 105 5.48 2.22 11.17
N LEU A 106 6.33 1.84 10.22
CA LEU A 106 7.67 1.31 10.51
C LEU A 106 8.50 2.33 11.32
N ARG A 107 8.45 3.62 10.98
CA ARG A 107 9.13 4.66 11.76
C ARG A 107 8.62 4.73 13.20
N VAL A 108 7.30 4.69 13.40
CA VAL A 108 6.69 4.72 14.74
C VAL A 108 7.12 3.51 15.54
N ILE A 109 7.02 2.30 14.98
CA ILE A 109 7.46 1.06 15.63
C ILE A 109 8.95 1.17 15.99
N ARG A 110 9.81 1.55 15.04
CA ARG A 110 11.24 1.71 15.28
C ARG A 110 11.56 2.73 16.38
N SER A 111 10.77 3.81 16.49
CA SER A 111 10.97 4.82 17.55
C SER A 111 10.65 4.32 18.95
N THR A 112 9.90 3.22 19.08
CA THR A 112 9.62 2.59 20.38
C THR A 112 10.77 1.72 20.89
N TYR A 113 11.78 1.43 20.06
CA TYR A 113 13.00 0.73 20.46
C TYR A 113 13.91 1.65 21.27
N ASN A 114 13.49 1.93 22.50
CA ASN A 114 14.39 2.36 23.57
C ASN A 114 14.86 1.08 24.28
N PRO A 115 16.18 0.83 24.46
CA PRO A 115 16.72 -0.42 25.02
C PRO A 115 16.19 -0.83 26.42
N THR A 116 15.43 0.03 27.09
CA THR A 116 14.90 -0.22 28.44
C THR A 116 13.49 -0.80 28.51
N VAL A 117 12.64 -0.75 27.46
CA VAL A 117 11.20 -1.13 27.61
C VAL A 117 10.60 -1.79 26.35
N LYS A 118 10.54 -3.14 26.31
CA LYS A 118 9.86 -3.91 25.25
C LYS A 118 8.34 -3.67 25.18
N THR A 119 7.71 -3.26 26.28
CA THR A 119 6.26 -3.01 26.34
C THR A 119 5.79 -1.94 25.35
N ALA A 120 6.64 -0.93 25.08
CA ALA A 120 6.29 0.21 24.23
C ALA A 120 6.06 -0.17 22.75
N GLU A 121 6.74 -1.19 22.24
CA GLU A 121 6.57 -1.65 20.87
C GLU A 121 5.21 -2.33 20.67
N MET A 122 4.85 -3.22 21.61
CA MET A 122 3.57 -3.92 21.56
C MET A 122 2.38 -2.99 21.72
N ASP A 123 2.54 -1.83 22.36
CA ASP A 123 1.50 -0.81 22.44
C ASP A 123 1.17 -0.19 21.07
N VAL A 124 2.10 -0.20 20.11
CA VAL A 124 1.87 0.22 18.73
C VAL A 124 1.40 -0.94 17.87
N LEU A 125 2.06 -2.10 17.97
CA LEU A 125 1.76 -3.26 17.12
C LEU A 125 0.38 -3.84 17.39
N ARG A 126 -0.03 -3.96 18.66
CA ARG A 126 -1.30 -4.59 19.04
C ARG A 126 -2.52 -3.90 18.41
N PRO A 127 -2.68 -2.56 18.49
CA PRO A 127 -3.74 -1.87 17.75
C PRO A 127 -3.78 -2.17 16.25
N VAL A 128 -2.61 -2.25 15.61
CA VAL A 128 -2.49 -2.52 14.17
C VAL A 128 -2.87 -3.96 13.85
N MET A 129 -2.46 -4.93 14.68
CA MET A 129 -2.80 -6.33 14.50
C MET A 129 -4.28 -6.61 14.80
N GLU A 130 -4.87 -5.94 15.79
CA GLU A 130 -6.23 -6.21 16.29
C GLU A 130 -7.32 -5.34 15.65
N ALA A 131 -7.00 -4.31 14.85
CA ALA A 131 -8.02 -3.51 14.19
C ALA A 131 -8.93 -4.38 13.30
N ASP A 132 -10.23 -4.10 13.31
CA ASP A 132 -11.22 -4.80 12.49
C ASP A 132 -10.94 -4.58 11.00
N LEU A 133 -10.53 -3.36 10.65
CA LEU A 133 -10.08 -3.00 9.31
C LEU A 133 -8.80 -2.18 9.37
N LEU A 134 -7.74 -2.64 8.72
CA LEU A 134 -6.48 -1.92 8.60
C LEU A 134 -6.25 -1.49 7.15
N VAL A 135 -5.89 -0.23 6.94
CA VAL A 135 -5.34 0.27 5.67
C VAL A 135 -3.83 0.46 5.83
N LEU A 136 -3.05 -0.22 5.00
CA LEU A 136 -1.62 -0.03 4.84
C LEU A 136 -1.35 0.59 3.47
N ASP A 137 -1.03 1.89 3.47
CA ASP A 137 -0.80 2.69 2.27
C ASP A 137 0.67 2.62 1.83
N ASP A 138 0.89 2.68 0.51
CA ASP A 138 2.20 2.72 -0.17
C ASP A 138 3.15 1.55 0.18
N LEU A 139 2.60 0.33 0.23
CA LEU A 139 3.33 -0.91 0.50
C LEU A 139 4.42 -1.16 -0.56
N GLY A 140 5.63 -1.48 -0.10
CA GLY A 140 6.81 -1.77 -0.93
C GLY A 140 7.66 -0.54 -1.27
N SER A 141 7.24 0.65 -0.83
CA SER A 141 7.98 1.91 -1.05
C SER A 141 9.13 2.11 -0.04
N GLU A 142 9.11 1.34 1.04
CA GLU A 142 10.13 1.29 2.06
C GLU A 142 11.44 0.66 1.56
N LYS A 143 12.55 1.04 2.19
CA LYS A 143 13.84 0.38 1.94
C LYS A 143 13.80 -1.01 2.58
N THR A 144 14.06 -2.04 1.79
CA THR A 144 14.14 -3.41 2.28
C THR A 144 15.29 -3.55 3.28
N SER A 145 14.97 -4.13 4.44
CA SER A 145 15.93 -4.55 5.46
C SER A 145 15.34 -5.74 6.21
N GLU A 146 16.17 -6.55 6.84
CA GLU A 146 15.73 -7.72 7.60
C GLU A 146 14.66 -7.35 8.65
N TRP A 147 14.90 -6.29 9.42
CA TRP A 147 13.94 -5.79 10.41
C TRP A 147 12.59 -5.35 9.79
N VAL A 148 12.60 -4.70 8.61
CA VAL A 148 11.36 -4.33 7.91
C VAL A 148 10.61 -5.57 7.47
N GLU A 149 11.31 -6.54 6.87
CA GLU A 149 10.72 -7.80 6.43
C GLU A 149 10.12 -8.58 7.61
N GLU A 150 10.84 -8.69 8.73
CA GLU A 150 10.35 -9.35 9.96
C GLU A 150 9.10 -8.66 10.51
N THR A 151 9.13 -7.33 10.63
CA THR A 151 8.02 -6.54 11.19
C THR A 151 6.77 -6.64 10.30
N MET A 152 6.94 -6.51 8.99
CA MET A 152 5.82 -6.60 8.05
C MET A 152 5.27 -8.03 7.97
N ASN A 153 6.14 -9.05 7.99
CA ASN A 153 5.70 -10.44 8.08
C ASN A 153 4.91 -10.69 9.36
N LEU A 154 5.34 -10.16 10.52
CA LEU A 154 4.61 -10.30 11.77
C LEU A 154 3.20 -9.71 11.65
N ILE A 155 3.07 -8.46 11.18
CA ILE A 155 1.77 -7.79 11.05
C ILE A 155 0.85 -8.55 10.09
N VAL A 156 1.35 -8.88 8.89
CA VAL A 156 0.54 -9.53 7.85
C VAL A 156 0.17 -10.96 8.25
N ASN A 157 1.10 -11.73 8.81
CA ASN A 157 0.85 -13.11 9.24
C ASN A 157 -0.17 -13.17 10.39
N THR A 158 -0.07 -12.30 11.39
CA THR A 158 -1.05 -12.24 12.49
C THR A 158 -2.44 -11.93 11.97
N ARG A 159 -2.58 -10.89 11.14
CA ARG A 159 -3.88 -10.51 10.57
C ARG A 159 -4.44 -11.58 9.65
N TYR A 160 -3.59 -12.23 8.86
CA TYR A 160 -3.96 -13.37 8.03
C TYR A 160 -4.52 -14.54 8.87
N ASN A 161 -3.80 -14.95 9.93
CA ASN A 161 -4.21 -16.09 10.77
C ASN A 161 -5.51 -15.80 11.51
N GLU A 162 -5.72 -14.55 11.94
CA GLU A 162 -6.94 -14.10 12.59
C GLU A 162 -8.07 -13.72 11.61
N ARG A 163 -7.86 -13.90 10.30
CA ARG A 163 -8.82 -13.55 9.23
C ARG A 163 -9.31 -12.11 9.31
N ARG A 164 -8.42 -11.17 9.67
CA ARG A 164 -8.74 -9.74 9.77
C ARG A 164 -8.57 -9.04 8.43
N HIS A 165 -9.58 -8.27 8.04
CA HIS A 165 -9.58 -7.55 6.78
C HIS A 165 -8.49 -6.49 6.72
N THR A 166 -7.75 -6.48 5.62
CA THR A 166 -6.69 -5.50 5.39
C THR A 166 -6.82 -4.98 3.97
N ILE A 167 -6.68 -3.66 3.82
CA ILE A 167 -6.61 -2.98 2.55
C ILE A 167 -5.18 -2.52 2.36
N PHE A 168 -4.55 -2.96 1.29
CA PHE A 168 -3.21 -2.54 0.90
C PHE A 168 -3.31 -1.60 -0.31
N THR A 169 -2.43 -0.61 -0.38
CA THR A 169 -2.17 0.10 -1.62
C THR A 169 -0.70 -0.06 -2.01
N SER A 170 -0.41 -0.16 -3.30
CA SER A 170 0.98 -0.22 -3.78
C SER A 170 1.14 0.45 -5.15
N ASN A 171 2.33 1.01 -5.39
CA ASN A 171 2.72 1.58 -6.68
C ASN A 171 3.43 0.58 -7.60
N TYR A 172 3.67 -0.65 -7.12
CA TYR A 172 4.35 -1.71 -7.84
C TYR A 172 3.33 -2.65 -8.48
N ASP A 173 3.69 -3.17 -9.65
CA ASP A 173 2.82 -4.04 -10.43
C ASP A 173 2.97 -5.49 -9.91
N ASP A 174 1.86 -6.25 -9.91
CA ASP A 174 1.88 -7.67 -9.58
C ASP A 174 2.19 -8.48 -10.85
N THR A 175 3.48 -8.70 -11.10
CA THR A 175 3.96 -9.38 -12.30
C THR A 175 4.35 -10.84 -12.02
N PRO A 176 4.12 -11.77 -12.97
CA PRO A 176 4.64 -13.14 -12.86
C PRO A 176 6.17 -13.25 -12.96
N ASP A 177 6.83 -12.20 -13.50
CA ASP A 177 8.28 -12.17 -13.64
C ASP A 177 8.95 -11.86 -12.30
N ASP A 178 9.54 -12.89 -11.71
CA ASP A 178 10.28 -12.83 -10.45
C ASP A 178 11.61 -12.06 -10.55
N SER A 179 12.07 -11.77 -11.77
CA SER A 179 13.33 -11.05 -12.00
C SER A 179 13.18 -9.53 -12.06
N ASP A 180 11.95 -9.01 -12.11
CA ASP A 180 11.69 -7.58 -12.13
C ASP A 180 11.84 -6.99 -10.70
N PRO A 181 12.88 -6.15 -10.44
CA PRO A 181 13.09 -5.51 -9.14
C PRO A 181 11.99 -4.50 -8.79
N ASP A 182 11.18 -4.07 -9.76
CA ASP A 182 10.03 -3.19 -9.57
C ASP A 182 8.70 -3.95 -9.48
N SER A 183 8.74 -5.29 -9.41
CA SER A 183 7.56 -6.10 -9.07
C SER A 183 7.20 -5.96 -7.59
N LEU A 184 5.91 -6.05 -7.29
CA LEU A 184 5.42 -6.07 -5.91
C LEU A 184 6.08 -7.19 -5.10
N LYS A 185 6.22 -8.38 -5.69
CA LYS A 185 6.85 -9.55 -5.06
C LYS A 185 8.30 -9.31 -4.67
N ALA A 186 9.09 -8.65 -5.53
CA ALA A 186 10.48 -8.31 -5.21
C ALA A 186 10.58 -7.32 -4.04
N ARG A 187 9.59 -6.42 -3.90
CA ARG A 187 9.59 -5.39 -2.85
C ARG A 187 9.17 -5.91 -1.48
N ILE A 188 8.17 -6.79 -1.42
CA ILE A 188 7.59 -7.27 -0.14
C ILE A 188 8.03 -8.69 0.24
N GLY A 189 8.72 -9.39 -0.66
CA GLY A 189 9.14 -10.76 -0.47
C GLY A 189 8.04 -11.79 -0.70
N PHE A 190 8.47 -13.02 -0.96
CA PHE A 190 7.58 -14.14 -1.34
C PHE A 190 6.48 -14.44 -0.31
N ARG A 191 6.81 -14.40 0.98
CA ARG A 191 5.87 -14.77 2.05
C ARG A 191 4.70 -13.80 2.14
N ILE A 192 4.98 -12.50 2.19
CA ILE A 192 3.95 -11.46 2.25
C ILE A 192 3.11 -11.49 0.98
N HIS A 193 3.77 -11.55 -0.19
CA HIS A 193 3.10 -11.66 -1.48
C HIS A 193 2.11 -12.82 -1.55
N SER A 194 2.52 -14.02 -1.13
CA SER A 194 1.65 -15.20 -1.09
C SER A 194 0.44 -14.99 -0.18
N ARG A 195 0.60 -14.35 0.99
CA ARG A 195 -0.54 -14.08 1.90
C ARG A 195 -1.50 -13.05 1.33
N LEU A 196 -0.99 -12.01 0.68
CA LEU A 196 -1.81 -11.01 0.01
C LEU A 196 -2.71 -11.66 -1.05
N HIS A 197 -2.17 -12.56 -1.88
CA HIS A 197 -2.95 -13.28 -2.92
C HIS A 197 -4.10 -14.11 -2.34
N GLU A 198 -3.89 -14.70 -1.16
CA GLU A 198 -4.94 -15.48 -0.50
C GLU A 198 -5.97 -14.58 0.19
N MET A 199 -5.51 -13.58 0.95
CA MET A 199 -6.37 -12.78 1.82
C MET A 199 -7.00 -11.56 1.16
N CYS A 200 -6.56 -11.15 -0.04
CA CYS A 200 -7.05 -9.95 -0.72
C CYS A 200 -7.60 -10.27 -2.11
N GLU A 201 -8.54 -9.44 -2.56
CA GLU A 201 -8.87 -9.28 -3.97
C GLU A 201 -8.00 -8.17 -4.56
N PHE A 202 -7.29 -8.47 -5.66
CA PHE A 202 -6.39 -7.53 -6.33
C PHE A 202 -7.18 -6.62 -7.27
N LEU A 203 -7.07 -5.31 -7.03
CA LEU A 203 -7.67 -4.25 -7.83
C LEU A 203 -6.56 -3.52 -8.59
N GLU A 204 -6.43 -3.82 -9.87
CA GLU A 204 -5.50 -3.12 -10.75
C GLU A 204 -6.06 -1.77 -11.18
N PHE A 205 -5.39 -0.70 -10.75
CA PHE A 205 -5.64 0.65 -11.21
C PHE A 205 -4.82 0.93 -12.45
N ASP A 206 -5.52 1.36 -13.49
CA ASP A 206 -4.94 2.04 -14.63
C ASP A 206 -5.72 3.34 -14.84
N GLY A 207 -5.02 4.39 -15.25
CA GLY A 207 -5.64 5.70 -15.41
C GLY A 207 -4.67 6.87 -15.46
N ALA A 208 -5.21 8.07 -15.71
CA ALA A 208 -4.46 9.31 -15.66
C ALA A 208 -4.11 9.68 -14.22
N ASP A 209 -2.97 10.34 -14.02
CA ASP A 209 -2.64 10.89 -12.71
C ASP A 209 -3.47 12.17 -12.48
N PHE A 210 -4.39 12.12 -11.51
CA PHE A 210 -5.27 13.23 -11.13
C PHE A 210 -4.49 14.49 -10.71
N ARG A 211 -3.23 14.35 -10.28
CA ARG A 211 -2.37 15.46 -9.83
C ARG A 211 -1.88 16.33 -11.00
N HIS A 212 -1.96 15.83 -12.23
CA HIS A 212 -1.60 16.55 -13.45
C HIS A 212 -2.81 17.14 -14.18
N LEU A 213 -4.01 17.04 -13.60
CA LEU A 213 -5.21 17.68 -14.14
C LEU A 213 -5.02 19.21 -14.10
N PRO A 214 -5.27 19.94 -15.21
CA PRO A 214 -5.20 21.39 -15.19
C PRO A 214 -6.27 21.97 -14.25
N PRO A 215 -6.13 23.22 -13.78
CA PRO A 215 -7.06 23.83 -12.81
C PRO A 215 -8.55 23.82 -13.21
N ASN A 216 -8.84 23.82 -14.51
CA ASN A 216 -10.19 23.74 -15.08
C ASN A 216 -10.44 22.41 -15.81
N GLY A 217 -9.56 21.43 -15.60
CA GLY A 217 -9.65 20.12 -16.25
C GLY A 217 -10.78 19.30 -15.67
N GLY A 218 -11.46 18.56 -16.55
CA GLY A 218 -12.57 17.69 -16.20
C GLY A 218 -12.30 16.22 -16.50
N VAL A 219 -13.39 15.46 -16.49
CA VAL A 219 -13.41 14.03 -16.83
C VAL A 219 -12.89 13.77 -18.25
N ASP A 220 -13.21 14.67 -19.20
CA ASP A 220 -12.76 14.53 -20.59
C ASP A 220 -11.23 14.70 -20.72
N ASP A 221 -10.63 15.61 -19.94
CA ASP A 221 -9.18 15.78 -19.89
C ASP A 221 -8.49 14.55 -19.30
N LEU A 222 -9.04 13.97 -18.22
CA LEU A 222 -8.53 12.72 -17.65
C LEU A 222 -8.59 11.57 -18.66
N LEU A 223 -9.69 11.48 -19.40
CA LEU A 223 -9.87 10.48 -20.45
C LEU A 223 -8.85 10.67 -21.58
N ALA A 224 -8.63 11.91 -22.02
CA ALA A 224 -7.63 12.24 -23.02
C ALA A 224 -6.21 11.91 -22.53
N MET A 225 -5.85 12.33 -21.31
CA MET A 225 -4.56 12.04 -20.68
C MET A 225 -4.31 10.54 -20.56
N TRP A 226 -5.33 9.76 -20.18
CA TRP A 226 -5.21 8.30 -20.08
C TRP A 226 -4.99 7.66 -21.46
N LYS A 227 -5.76 8.07 -22.48
CA LYS A 227 -5.60 7.57 -23.86
C LYS A 227 -4.25 7.94 -24.48
N MET A 228 -3.66 9.05 -24.06
CA MET A 228 -2.34 9.52 -24.52
C MET A 228 -1.16 8.89 -23.77
N LYS A 229 -1.38 8.12 -22.68
CA LYS A 229 -0.27 7.49 -21.97
C LYS A 229 0.45 6.50 -22.90
N PRO A 230 1.79 6.60 -23.02
CA PRO A 230 2.56 5.57 -23.71
C PRO A 230 2.33 4.24 -22.98
N ASN A 231 2.14 3.17 -23.75
CA ASN A 231 1.87 1.85 -23.20
C ASN A 231 3.04 1.45 -22.29
N ARG A 232 2.80 1.32 -20.97
CA ARG A 232 3.85 1.01 -19.97
C ARG A 232 4.59 -0.30 -20.30
N ARG A 233 3.98 -1.14 -21.16
CA ARG A 233 4.49 -2.44 -21.66
C ARG A 233 5.50 -2.36 -22.81
N THR A 234 5.82 -1.19 -23.35
CA THR A 234 6.84 -1.06 -24.41
C THR A 234 8.06 -0.30 -23.92
N LEU A 235 8.72 -0.80 -22.88
CA LEU A 235 10.17 -0.63 -22.80
C LEU A 235 10.77 -1.69 -23.74
N PRO A 236 11.67 -1.33 -24.67
CA PRO A 236 12.32 -2.34 -25.51
C PRO A 236 13.01 -3.35 -24.60
N ALA A 237 12.84 -4.64 -24.89
CA ALA A 237 13.56 -5.71 -24.21
C ALA A 237 15.03 -5.30 -24.14
N ARG A 238 15.62 -5.29 -22.93
CA ARG A 238 17.06 -5.11 -22.76
C ARG A 238 17.75 -6.02 -23.76
N THR A 239 18.40 -5.43 -24.76
CA THR A 239 19.27 -6.19 -25.67
C THR A 239 20.21 -6.99 -24.79
N THR A 240 20.29 -8.30 -25.03
CA THR A 240 21.23 -9.21 -24.40
C THR A 240 22.66 -8.86 -24.84
N SER A 241 23.14 -7.69 -24.45
CA SER A 241 24.56 -7.38 -24.47
C SER A 241 25.19 -8.30 -23.42
N LYS A 242 25.88 -9.34 -23.91
CA LYS A 242 26.73 -10.21 -23.11
C LYS A 242 27.45 -9.38 -22.04
N PRO A 243 27.51 -9.81 -20.77
CA PRO A 243 28.33 -9.10 -19.80
C PRO A 243 29.75 -9.04 -20.36
N VAL A 244 30.29 -7.83 -20.52
CA VAL A 244 31.69 -7.63 -20.84
C VAL A 244 32.47 -8.13 -19.64
N ARG A 245 32.87 -9.39 -19.70
CA ARG A 245 33.69 -10.05 -18.69
C ARG A 245 35.07 -9.39 -18.80
N ALA A 246 35.40 -8.53 -17.84
CA ALA A 246 36.77 -8.05 -17.70
C ALA A 246 37.66 -9.28 -17.44
N GLN A 247 38.40 -9.72 -18.45
CA GLN A 247 39.41 -10.75 -18.28
C GLN A 247 40.62 -10.09 -17.62
N LEU A 248 40.88 -10.48 -16.37
CA LEU A 248 42.20 -10.25 -15.76
C LEU A 248 43.22 -11.02 -16.59
N LYS A 249 44.12 -10.28 -17.26
CA LYS A 249 45.30 -10.85 -17.93
C LYS A 249 46.12 -11.61 -16.88
N ALA A 250 46.40 -12.88 -17.14
CA ALA A 250 47.31 -13.65 -16.30
C ALA A 250 48.70 -12.97 -16.28
N PRO A 251 49.36 -12.89 -15.12
CA PRO A 251 50.68 -12.28 -15.04
C PRO A 251 51.68 -13.12 -15.85
N THR A 252 52.36 -12.48 -16.78
CA THR A 252 53.51 -13.07 -17.49
C THR A 252 54.67 -13.15 -16.49
N PRO A 253 55.38 -14.29 -16.35
CA PRO A 253 56.49 -14.37 -15.42
C PRO A 253 57.61 -13.43 -15.92
N GLY A 254 57.97 -12.43 -15.11
CA GLY A 254 59.19 -11.62 -15.33
C GLY A 254 59.02 -10.12 -15.59
N LYS A 255 57.83 -9.51 -15.45
CA LYS A 255 57.71 -8.04 -15.45
C LYS A 255 56.82 -7.53 -14.33
N ALA A 256 57.45 -6.90 -13.33
CA ALA A 256 56.78 -6.00 -12.41
C ALA A 256 56.93 -4.58 -12.96
N ASP A 257 55.85 -3.95 -13.39
CA ASP A 257 55.82 -2.51 -13.64
C ASP A 257 54.55 -1.92 -12.98
N LEU A 258 54.74 -1.38 -11.78
CA LEU A 258 53.79 -0.50 -11.10
C LEU A 258 53.96 0.91 -11.69
N GLY A 259 53.17 1.21 -12.73
CA GLY A 259 53.07 2.56 -13.29
C GLY A 259 51.89 3.33 -12.71
N TRP A 260 51.98 3.77 -11.45
CA TRP A 260 51.10 4.83 -10.93
C TRP A 260 51.49 6.15 -11.61
N THR A 261 50.57 6.78 -12.35
CA THR A 261 50.71 8.18 -12.76
C THR A 261 49.61 8.98 -12.08
N GLY A 262 50.03 9.83 -11.14
CA GLY A 262 49.16 10.62 -10.27
C GLY A 262 48.42 11.72 -11.02
N GLY A 263 47.23 12.04 -10.51
CA GLY A 263 46.50 13.26 -10.84
C GLY A 263 47.14 14.48 -10.18
N LYS A 264 47.26 15.58 -10.93
CA LYS A 264 47.56 16.90 -10.38
C LYS A 264 46.26 17.63 -10.04
N ALA A 265 46.18 18.07 -8.80
CA ALA A 265 45.24 19.06 -8.31
C ALA A 265 45.94 20.44 -8.25
N GLY A 266 45.16 21.50 -8.48
CA GLY A 266 45.35 22.82 -7.87
C GLY A 266 46.38 23.77 -8.48
N SER A 267 45.89 24.83 -9.13
CA SER A 267 46.18 26.25 -8.86
C SER A 267 45.09 27.07 -9.52
#